data_AF-A0A1H8PCA0-F1
#
_entry.id   AF-A0A1H8PCA0-F1
#
_cell.length_a   1.000
_cell.length_b   1.000
_cell.length_c   1.000
_cell.angle_alpha   90.00
_cell.angle_beta   90.00
_cell.angle_gamma   90.00
#
_symmetry.space_group_name_H-M   'P 1'
#
loop_
_entity.id
_entity.type
_entity.pdbx_description
1 polymer ?
#
loop_
_entity_poly.entity_id
_entity_poly.type
_entity_poly.pdbx_seq_one_letter_code
_entity_poly.pdbx_strand_id
1 'polypeptide(L)'
;MGIIKSVFHSKSKRYQFIRYCTVGALAAGIHYGVYFVLQEYELVNLNIAYTIGYATSFVCNFFMTSYFTFRSNPSLKRALGFGGSHLVNYLIHMGLFNLFLSLDVNQEIAPLFVLAVAVPVNFVMLRFVFKHKQRASD
;
A
#
# COMPACT_ATOMS: atom_id res chain seq x y z
N MET A 1 -7.04 14.53 17.79
CA MET A 1 -6.27 13.43 18.42
C MET A 1 -7.05 12.11 18.62
N GLY A 2 -8.31 11.96 18.15
CA GLY A 2 -9.12 10.75 18.39
C GLY A 2 -9.00 9.61 17.36
N ILE A 3 -8.73 9.93 16.08
CA ILE A 3 -8.76 8.95 14.98
C ILE A 3 -7.59 7.96 15.08
N ILE A 4 -6.36 8.46 15.31
CA ILE A 4 -5.14 7.65 15.43
C ILE A 4 -5.22 6.69 16.63
N LYS A 5 -5.66 7.19 17.80
CA LYS A 5 -5.89 6.32 18.98
C LYS A 5 -6.92 5.23 18.67
N SER A 6 -7.98 5.53 17.92
CA SER A 6 -9.00 4.52 17.55
C SER A 6 -8.48 3.43 16.60
N VAL A 7 -7.46 3.72 15.78
CA VAL A 7 -6.89 2.77 14.81
C VAL A 7 -6.09 1.68 15.54
N PHE A 8 -5.47 1.98 16.68
CA PHE A 8 -4.60 1.03 17.40
C PHE A 8 -5.18 0.47 18.71
N HIS A 9 -6.37 0.89 19.13
CA HIS A 9 -6.95 0.50 20.43
C HIS A 9 -7.50 -0.95 20.48
N SER A 10 -7.82 -1.56 19.34
CA SER A 10 -8.34 -2.94 19.27
C SER A 10 -7.27 -3.89 18.76
N LYS A 11 -7.03 -5.01 19.46
CA LYS A 11 -6.09 -6.07 19.04
C LYS A 11 -6.28 -6.44 17.57
N SER A 12 -7.53 -6.56 17.10
CA SER A 12 -7.87 -6.88 15.71
C SER A 12 -7.31 -5.87 14.71
N LYS A 13 -7.43 -4.56 14.99
CA LYS A 13 -6.95 -3.50 14.09
C LYS A 13 -5.41 -3.45 14.04
N ARG A 14 -4.74 -3.68 15.18
CA ARG A 14 -3.27 -3.80 15.23
C ARG A 14 -2.78 -4.97 14.36
N TYR A 15 -3.43 -6.13 14.45
CA TYR A 15 -3.08 -7.27 13.60
C TYR A 15 -3.39 -7.03 12.11
N GLN A 16 -4.42 -6.26 11.78
CA GLN A 16 -4.66 -5.83 10.39
C GLN A 16 -3.51 -4.95 9.90
N PHE A 17 -3.06 -3.99 10.71
CA PHE A 17 -1.94 -3.12 10.34
C PHE A 17 -0.64 -3.91 10.15
N ILE A 18 -0.32 -4.84 11.06
CA ILE A 18 0.86 -5.72 10.92
C ILE A 18 0.78 -6.52 9.61
N ARG A 19 -0.37 -7.16 9.33
CA ARG A 19 -0.57 -7.90 8.08
C ARG A 19 -0.43 -7.01 6.86
N TYR A 20 -0.95 -5.78 6.92
CA TYR A 20 -0.78 -4.80 5.85
C TYR A 20 0.70 -4.47 5.60
N CYS A 21 1.49 -4.20 6.64
CA CYS A 21 2.92 -3.97 6.51
C CYS A 21 3.65 -5.19 5.94
N THR A 22 3.31 -6.40 6.39
CA THR A 22 3.88 -7.65 5.84
C THR A 22 3.57 -7.81 4.36
N VAL A 23 2.31 -7.59 3.96
CA VAL A 23 1.89 -7.66 2.55
C VAL A 23 2.59 -6.60 1.71
N GLY A 24 2.75 -5.38 2.22
CA GLY A 24 3.50 -4.32 1.54
C GLY A 24 4.97 -4.69 1.31
N ALA A 25 5.64 -5.26 2.31
CA ALA A 25 7.02 -5.73 2.19
C ALA A 25 7.14 -6.89 1.18
N LEU A 26 6.21 -7.85 1.21
CA LEU A 26 6.16 -8.93 0.23
C LEU A 26 5.92 -8.41 -1.18
N ALA A 27 5.03 -7.44 -1.35
CA ALA A 27 4.77 -6.81 -2.64
C ALA A 27 6.03 -6.11 -3.18
N ALA A 28 6.77 -5.38 -2.34
CA ALA A 28 8.05 -4.79 -2.74
C ALA A 28 9.06 -5.86 -3.17
N GLY A 29 9.15 -6.97 -2.44
CA GLY A 29 9.97 -8.12 -2.81
C GLY A 29 9.57 -8.76 -4.14
N ILE A 30 8.26 -8.92 -4.40
CA ILE A 30 7.74 -9.44 -5.67
C ILE A 30 8.09 -8.50 -6.83
N HIS A 31 7.93 -7.19 -6.65
CA HIS A 31 8.28 -6.22 -7.67
C HIS A 31 9.76 -6.37 -8.03
N TYR A 32 10.64 -6.29 -7.03
CA TYR A 32 12.07 -6.34 -7.26
C TYR A 32 12.52 -7.68 -7.82
N GLY A 33 11.96 -8.80 -7.33
CA GLY A 33 12.28 -10.14 -7.81
C GLY A 33 11.88 -10.36 -9.27
N VAL A 34 10.67 -9.95 -9.66
CA VAL A 34 10.22 -10.06 -11.07
C VAL A 34 11.03 -9.15 -11.97
N TYR A 35 11.26 -7.90 -11.56
CA TYR A 35 12.11 -6.96 -12.29
C TYR A 35 13.52 -7.54 -12.51
N PHE A 36 14.15 -8.03 -11.44
CA PHE A 36 15.50 -8.58 -11.46
C PHE A 36 15.60 -9.78 -12.39
N VAL A 37 14.67 -10.75 -12.29
CA VAL A 37 14.67 -11.92 -13.18
C VAL A 37 14.50 -11.52 -14.65
N LEU A 38 13.55 -10.62 -14.96
CA LEU A 38 13.34 -10.19 -16.34
C LEU A 38 14.54 -9.43 -16.91
N GLN A 39 15.21 -8.63 -16.08
CA GLN A 39 16.42 -7.89 -16.45
C GLN A 39 17.61 -8.84 -16.64
N GLU A 40 17.88 -9.73 -15.69
CA GLU A 40 19.04 -10.62 -15.67
C GLU A 40 19.06 -11.56 -16.88
N TYR A 41 17.88 -12.04 -17.31
CA TYR A 41 17.74 -12.87 -18.49
C TYR A 41 17.52 -12.07 -19.79
N GLU A 42 17.65 -10.74 -19.74
CA GLU A 42 17.46 -9.81 -20.87
C GLU A 42 16.15 -10.06 -21.67
N LEU A 43 15.09 -10.52 -20.98
CA LEU A 43 13.85 -10.96 -21.63
C LEU A 43 13.07 -9.80 -22.26
N VAL A 44 13.25 -8.60 -21.70
CA VAL A 44 12.60 -7.35 -22.13
C VAL A 44 13.49 -6.17 -21.77
N ASN A 45 13.20 -4.98 -22.33
CA ASN A 45 13.92 -3.77 -21.93
C ASN A 45 13.65 -3.39 -20.45
N LEU A 46 14.52 -2.54 -19.90
CA LEU A 46 14.51 -2.18 -18.48
C LEU A 46 13.16 -1.60 -18.01
N ASN A 47 12.57 -0.68 -18.79
CA ASN A 47 11.30 -0.04 -18.44
C ASN A 47 10.14 -1.04 -18.47
N ILE A 48 10.14 -1.98 -19.41
CA ILE A 48 9.13 -3.05 -19.50
C ILE A 48 9.30 -4.03 -18.34
N ALA A 49 10.54 -4.45 -18.02
CA ALA A 49 10.81 -5.31 -16.86
C ALA A 49 10.28 -4.67 -15.56
N TYR A 50 10.56 -3.39 -15.37
CA TYR A 50 10.11 -2.62 -14.21
C TYR A 50 8.58 -2.53 -14.17
N THR A 51 7.95 -2.25 -15.31
CA THR A 51 6.49 -2.18 -15.43
C THR A 51 5.82 -3.52 -15.13
N ILE A 52 6.36 -4.64 -15.63
CA ILE A 52 5.83 -5.99 -15.37
C ILE A 52 5.98 -6.33 -13.88
N GLY A 53 7.14 -6.03 -13.29
CA GLY A 53 7.37 -6.24 -11.86
C GLY A 53 6.38 -5.44 -11.00
N TYR A 54 6.19 -4.16 -11.34
CA TYR A 54 5.21 -3.30 -10.67
C TYR A 54 3.78 -3.83 -10.82
N ALA A 55 3.35 -4.16 -12.03
CA ALA A 55 1.99 -4.66 -12.30
C ALA A 55 1.72 -5.98 -11.54
N THR A 56 2.67 -6.92 -11.60
CA THR A 56 2.60 -8.20 -10.88
C THR A 56 2.47 -7.97 -9.38
N SER A 57 3.37 -7.16 -8.81
CA SER A 57 3.35 -6.80 -7.40
C SER A 57 2.04 -6.14 -6.98
N PHE A 58 1.52 -5.21 -7.79
CA PHE A 58 0.30 -4.49 -7.50
C PHE A 58 -0.92 -5.41 -7.46
N VAL A 59 -1.01 -6.36 -8.41
CA VAL A 59 -2.08 -7.38 -8.45
C VAL A 59 -1.97 -8.32 -7.24
N CYS A 60 -0.78 -8.85 -6.96
CA CYS A 60 -0.55 -9.71 -5.79
C CYS A 60 -0.90 -8.98 -4.48
N ASN A 61 -0.50 -7.72 -4.34
CA ASN A 61 -0.80 -6.89 -3.18
C ASN A 61 -2.32 -6.70 -3.01
N PHE A 62 -3.07 -6.43 -4.09
CA PHE A 62 -4.52 -6.32 -4.02
C PHE A 62 -5.17 -7.60 -3.44
N PHE A 63 -4.80 -8.77 -3.96
CA PHE A 63 -5.37 -10.03 -3.48
C PHE A 63 -4.95 -10.38 -2.05
N MET A 64 -3.67 -10.21 -1.70
CA MET A 64 -3.20 -10.43 -0.33
C MET A 64 -3.82 -9.45 0.66
N THR A 65 -3.93 -8.17 0.30
CA THR A 65 -4.61 -7.18 1.12
C THR A 65 -6.10 -7.52 1.29
N SER A 66 -6.76 -8.01 0.25
CA SER A 66 -8.16 -8.44 0.31
C SER A 66 -8.35 -9.64 1.24
N TYR A 67 -7.66 -10.75 0.96
CA TYR A 67 -7.89 -12.03 1.63
C TYR A 67 -7.18 -12.13 2.99
N PHE A 68 -5.93 -11.70 3.08
CA PHE A 68 -5.12 -11.88 4.29
C PHE A 68 -5.25 -10.70 5.27
N THR A 69 -5.10 -9.47 4.78
CA THR A 69 -5.15 -8.27 5.63
C THR A 69 -6.56 -8.00 6.13
N PHE A 70 -7.51 -7.77 5.21
CA PHE A 70 -8.87 -7.37 5.57
C PHE A 70 -9.89 -8.51 5.61
N ARG A 71 -9.51 -9.72 5.18
CA ARG A 71 -10.37 -10.92 5.17
C ARG A 71 -11.71 -10.67 4.48
N SER A 72 -11.62 -10.24 3.23
CA SER A 72 -12.77 -9.83 2.44
C SER A 72 -12.61 -10.29 0.99
N ASN A 73 -13.72 -10.62 0.34
CA ASN A 73 -13.68 -11.06 -1.05
C ASN A 73 -13.27 -9.90 -1.99
N PRO A 74 -12.34 -10.12 -2.92
CA PRO A 74 -12.04 -9.15 -3.95
C PRO A 74 -13.30 -8.86 -4.78
N SER A 75 -13.41 -7.63 -5.25
CA SER A 75 -14.48 -7.19 -6.16
C SER A 75 -13.98 -6.00 -6.96
N LEU A 76 -14.60 -5.71 -8.10
CA LEU A 76 -14.20 -4.57 -8.93
C LEU A 76 -14.25 -3.25 -8.15
N LYS A 77 -15.28 -3.05 -7.30
CA LYS A 77 -15.39 -1.87 -6.42
C LYS A 77 -14.19 -1.75 -5.47
N ARG A 78 -13.74 -2.87 -4.89
CA ARG A 78 -12.56 -2.88 -4.00
C ARG A 78 -11.26 -2.69 -4.77
N ALA A 79 -11.15 -3.22 -5.99
CA ALA A 79 -10.00 -3.01 -6.86
C ALA A 79 -9.85 -1.54 -7.24
N LEU A 80 -10.94 -0.89 -7.66
CA LEU A 80 -10.96 0.56 -7.93
C LEU A 80 -10.64 1.38 -6.68
N GLY A 81 -11.21 1.01 -5.52
CA GLY A 81 -10.89 1.66 -4.26
C GLY A 81 -9.42 1.49 -3.83
N PHE A 82 -8.85 0.31 -4.05
CA PHE A 82 -7.44 0.02 -3.81
C PHE A 82 -6.52 0.83 -4.74
N GLY A 83 -6.85 0.87 -6.04
CA GLY A 83 -6.16 1.73 -7.02
C GLY A 83 -6.23 3.20 -6.64
N GLY A 84 -7.43 3.70 -6.36
CA GLY A 84 -7.64 5.08 -5.94
C GLY A 84 -6.90 5.44 -4.66
N SER A 85 -6.87 4.55 -3.67
CA SER A 85 -6.12 4.81 -2.42
C SER A 85 -4.62 4.89 -2.66
N HIS A 86 -4.05 4.04 -3.54
CA HIS A 86 -2.62 4.10 -3.88
C HIS A 86 -2.28 5.35 -4.68
N LEU A 87 -3.17 5.79 -5.58
CA LEU A 87 -3.00 7.06 -6.29
C LEU A 87 -3.00 8.25 -5.33
N VAL A 88 -3.99 8.34 -4.43
CA VAL A 88 -4.04 9.39 -3.40
C VAL A 88 -2.81 9.30 -2.50
N ASN A 89 -2.40 8.09 -2.12
CA ASN A 89 -1.21 7.89 -1.30
C ASN A 89 0.06 8.36 -2.00
N TYR A 90 0.20 8.13 -3.31
CA TYR A 90 1.32 8.65 -4.10
C TYR A 90 1.35 10.18 -4.09
N LEU A 91 0.20 10.84 -4.24
CA LEU A 91 0.13 12.30 -4.13
C LEU A 91 0.52 12.81 -2.73
N ILE A 92 0.11 12.10 -1.68
CA ILE A 92 0.56 12.39 -0.30
C ILE A 92 2.07 12.20 -0.17
N HIS A 93 2.63 11.13 -0.72
CA HIS A 93 4.08 10.90 -0.75
C HIS A 93 4.80 12.09 -1.39
N MET A 94 4.38 12.49 -2.60
CA MET A 94 5.01 13.58 -3.34
C MET A 94 4.85 14.93 -2.62
N GLY A 95 3.65 15.22 -2.11
CA GLY A 95 3.38 16.45 -1.36
C GLY A 95 4.22 16.55 -0.08
N LEU A 96 4.26 15.49 0.72
CA LEU A 96 5.07 15.45 1.95
C LEU A 96 6.57 15.49 1.66
N PHE A 97 7.03 14.78 0.62
CA PHE A 97 8.43 14.79 0.24
C PHE A 97 8.90 16.21 -0.11
N ASN A 98 8.18 16.90 -0.99
CA ASN A 98 8.50 18.29 -1.35
C ASN A 98 8.36 19.24 -0.17
N LEU A 99 7.37 19.04 0.70
CA LEU A 99 7.23 19.81 1.94
C LEU A 99 8.47 19.64 2.83
N PHE A 100 8.95 18.41 3.05
CA PHE A 100 10.14 18.19 3.88
C PHE A 100 11.40 18.79 3.25
N LEU A 101 11.58 18.68 1.93
CA LEU A 101 12.68 19.36 1.25
C LEU A 101 12.61 20.89 1.40
N SER A 102 11.41 21.49 1.32
CA SER A 102 11.22 22.93 1.55
C SER A 102 11.49 23.38 2.99
N LEU A 103 11.53 22.44 3.93
CA LEU A 103 11.87 22.66 5.34
C LEU A 103 13.32 22.29 5.64
N ASP A 104 14.16 22.16 4.61
CA ASP A 104 15.58 21.79 4.70
C ASP A 104 15.84 20.42 5.37
N VAL A 105 14.86 19.51 5.34
CA VAL A 105 15.07 18.12 5.76
C VAL A 105 15.96 17.42 4.73
N ASN A 106 17.01 16.75 5.20
CA ASN A 106 17.93 16.01 4.33
C ASN A 106 17.18 14.98 3.44
N GLN A 107 17.48 14.99 2.14
CA GLN A 107 16.84 14.17 1.11
C GLN A 107 16.96 12.65 1.32
N GLU A 108 17.98 12.19 2.06
CA GLU A 108 18.18 10.77 2.40
C GLU A 108 17.21 10.31 3.48
N ILE A 109 16.86 11.19 4.43
CA ILE A 109 15.96 10.86 5.55
C ILE A 109 14.50 11.29 5.30
N ALA A 110 14.27 12.26 4.41
CA ALA A 110 12.93 12.75 4.08
C ALA A 110 11.96 11.62 3.68
N PRO A 111 12.33 10.61 2.86
CA PRO A 111 11.46 9.49 2.54
C PRO A 111 11.00 8.69 3.77
N LEU A 112 11.83 8.61 4.83
CA LEU A 112 11.45 7.91 6.07
C LEU A 112 10.32 8.64 6.80
N PHE A 113 10.37 9.98 6.86
CA PHE A 113 9.28 10.78 7.43
C PHE A 113 8.00 10.70 6.57
N VAL A 114 8.15 10.68 5.25
CA VAL A 114 7.03 10.47 4.33
C VAL A 114 6.37 9.12 4.60
N LEU A 115 7.16 8.04 4.68
CA LEU A 115 6.66 6.69 4.96
C LEU A 115 5.93 6.61 6.32
N ALA A 116 6.47 7.27 7.35
CA ALA A 116 5.87 7.31 8.69
C ALA A 116 4.45 7.88 8.71
N VAL A 117 4.12 8.77 7.75
CA VAL A 117 2.78 9.36 7.62
C VAL A 117 1.94 8.61 6.58
N ALA A 118 2.48 8.39 5.39
CA ALA A 118 1.72 7.86 4.26
C ALA A 118 1.29 6.40 4.47
N VAL A 119 2.12 5.56 5.09
CA VAL A 119 1.78 4.15 5.33
C VAL A 119 0.55 4.00 6.24
N PRO A 120 0.49 4.65 7.42
CA PRO A 120 -0.73 4.67 8.23
C PRO A 120 -1.95 5.27 7.52
N VAL A 121 -1.76 6.35 6.75
CA VAL A 121 -2.87 7.00 6.03
C VAL A 121 -3.45 6.06 4.98
N ASN A 122 -2.64 5.41 4.15
CA ASN A 122 -3.12 4.44 3.16
C ASN A 122 -3.81 3.25 3.82
N PHE A 123 -3.27 2.75 4.93
CA PHE A 123 -3.94 1.69 5.69
C PHE A 123 -5.35 2.09 6.13
N VAL A 124 -5.52 3.31 6.63
CA VAL A 124 -6.83 3.83 7.03
C VAL A 124 -7.77 3.94 5.83
N MET A 125 -7.31 4.47 4.69
CA MET A 125 -8.10 4.54 3.45
C MET A 125 -8.56 3.14 3.01
N LEU A 126 -7.63 2.18 2.93
CA LEU A 126 -7.92 0.80 2.55
C LEU A 126 -8.89 0.13 3.53
N ARG A 127 -8.79 0.43 4.83
CA ARG A 127 -9.74 -0.09 5.82
C ARG A 127 -11.17 0.37 5.53
N PHE A 128 -11.38 1.57 4.99
CA PHE A 128 -12.70 2.01 4.54
C PHE A 128 -13.14 1.32 3.26
N VAL A 129 -12.23 1.15 2.29
CA VAL A 129 -12.49 0.42 1.03
C VAL A 129 -12.94 -1.02 1.31
N PHE A 130 -12.29 -1.69 2.27
CA PHE A 130 -12.52 -3.10 2.56
C PHE A 130 -13.53 -3.34 3.71
N LYS A 131 -14.03 -2.29 4.36
CA LYS A 131 -15.03 -2.43 5.44
C LYS A 131 -16.26 -3.19 4.92
N HIS A 132 -16.65 -4.25 5.62
CA HIS A 132 -17.93 -4.91 5.37
C HIS A 132 -19.06 -3.95 5.75
N LYS A 133 -19.98 -3.69 4.83
CA LYS A 133 -21.35 -3.36 5.21
C LYS A 133 -21.93 -4.71 5.63
N GLN A 134 -22.06 -4.98 6.93
CA GLN A 134 -23.01 -6.00 7.35
C GLN A 134 -24.35 -5.55 6.75
N ARG A 135 -24.87 -6.27 5.75
CA ARG A 135 -26.30 -6.20 5.50
C ARG A 135 -26.91 -6.64 6.82
N ALA A 136 -27.74 -5.76 7.41
CA ALA A 136 -28.74 -6.24 8.34
C ALA A 136 -29.43 -7.41 7.64
N SER A 137 -29.39 -8.56 8.31
CA SER A 137 -30.22 -9.70 8.00
C SER A 137 -31.67 -9.23 7.96
N ASP A 138 -32.31 -9.36 6.80
CA ASP A 138 -33.77 -9.41 6.67
C ASP A 138 -34.20 -10.88 6.83
#